data_AF-A0A379IH03-F1
#
_entry.id   AF-A0A379IH03-F1
#
_cell.length_a   1.000
_cell.length_b   1.000
_cell.length_c   1.000
_cell.angle_alpha   90.00
_cell.angle_beta   90.00
_cell.angle_gamma   90.00
#
_symmetry.space_group_name_H-M   'P 1'
#
loop_
_entity.id
_entity.type
_entity.pdbx_description
1 polymer ?
#
loop_
_entity_poly.entity_id
_entity_poly.type
_entity_poly.pdbx_seq_one_letter_code
_entity_poly.pdbx_strand_id
1 'polypeptide(L)'
;MRWHGLFGRFGDAERDWWKGLAEVDVPLLAVSAAGDRQDPDWACRKLFDQVGSEHRQYLCLGRKQGFSDDFGHVEMLVSKAAQAEVWPLVQRWLKDPLTPLAAVPARVSATG
;
A
#
# COMPACT_ATOMS: atom_id res chain seq x y z
N MET A 1 15.42 -8.43 -19.13
CA MET A 1 15.34 -9.05 -17.80
C MET A 1 14.26 -10.12 -17.85
N ARG A 2 14.48 -11.30 -17.27
CA ARG A 2 13.54 -12.43 -17.31
C ARG A 2 13.18 -12.78 -15.86
N TRP A 3 12.15 -12.12 -15.33
CA TRP A 3 11.77 -12.15 -13.91
C TRP A 3 10.81 -13.30 -13.52
N HIS A 4 10.31 -14.04 -14.53
CA HIS A 4 9.33 -15.11 -14.41
C HIS A 4 9.70 -16.20 -15.42
N GLY A 5 9.79 -17.43 -14.96
CA GLY A 5 10.04 -18.62 -15.76
C GLY A 5 9.18 -19.78 -15.25
N LEU A 6 9.15 -20.90 -15.97
CA LEU A 6 8.37 -22.10 -15.59
C LEU A 6 8.75 -22.68 -14.20
N PHE A 7 9.86 -22.21 -13.61
CA PHE A 7 10.29 -22.45 -12.23
C PHE A 7 10.84 -21.15 -11.58
N GLY A 8 10.43 -19.99 -12.09
CA GLY A 8 11.12 -18.72 -11.89
C GLY A 8 10.86 -18.10 -10.52
N ARG A 9 11.95 -17.84 -9.81
CA ARG A 9 12.01 -17.01 -8.60
C ARG A 9 11.84 -15.54 -8.99
N PHE A 10 11.16 -14.74 -8.15
CA PHE A 10 11.13 -13.29 -8.32
C PHE A 10 12.54 -12.74 -8.11
N GLY A 11 13.25 -12.46 -9.20
CA GLY A 11 14.69 -12.23 -9.20
C GLY A 11 15.29 -12.23 -10.60
N ASP A 12 16.59 -12.00 -10.65
CA ASP A 12 17.42 -12.19 -11.84
C ASP A 12 18.39 -13.37 -11.64
N ALA A 13 19.37 -13.52 -12.55
CA ALA A 13 20.34 -14.62 -12.48
C ALA A 13 21.24 -14.56 -11.23
N GLU A 14 21.43 -13.38 -10.66
CA GLU A 14 22.34 -13.12 -9.55
C GLU A 14 21.61 -12.96 -8.22
N ARG A 15 20.38 -12.42 -8.24
CA ARG A 15 19.67 -11.95 -7.05
C ARG A 15 18.29 -12.55 -6.90
N ASP A 16 18.01 -12.94 -5.66
CA ASP A 16 16.67 -13.29 -5.19
C ASP A 16 15.99 -12.03 -4.67
N TRP A 17 15.16 -11.37 -5.47
CA TRP A 17 14.48 -10.17 -4.99
C TRP A 17 13.45 -10.50 -3.91
N TRP A 18 12.84 -11.69 -3.94
CA TRP A 18 11.93 -12.12 -2.88
C TRP A 18 12.62 -12.22 -1.53
N LYS A 19 13.80 -12.88 -1.47
CA LYS A 19 14.58 -12.91 -0.21
C LYS A 19 15.15 -11.55 0.14
N GLY A 20 15.60 -10.77 -0.84
CA GLY A 20 16.17 -9.43 -0.62
C GLY A 20 15.21 -8.45 0.03
N LEU A 21 13.89 -8.61 -0.15
CA LEU A 21 12.88 -7.80 0.57
C LEU A 21 13.02 -7.94 2.10
N ALA A 22 13.42 -9.11 2.60
CA ALA A 22 13.63 -9.31 4.04
C ALA A 22 14.85 -8.54 4.59
N GLU A 23 15.72 -8.04 3.72
CA GLU A 23 16.89 -7.23 4.07
C GLU A 23 16.60 -5.72 4.00
N VAL A 24 15.41 -5.32 3.53
CA VAL A 24 15.01 -3.91 3.46
C VAL A 24 14.68 -3.40 4.87
N ASP A 25 15.46 -2.44 5.36
CA ASP A 25 15.30 -1.82 6.68
C ASP A 25 15.16 -0.29 6.61
N VAL A 26 14.25 0.18 5.76
CA VAL A 26 13.85 1.60 5.71
C VAL A 26 12.36 1.70 5.99
N PRO A 27 11.87 2.84 6.54
CA PRO A 27 10.45 3.01 6.75
C PRO A 27 9.65 2.78 5.47
N LEU A 28 8.57 2.00 5.57
CA LEU A 28 7.74 1.61 4.43
C LEU A 28 6.27 1.96 4.69
N LEU A 29 5.66 2.65 3.73
CA LEU A 29 4.21 2.69 3.58
C LEU A 29 3.82 1.88 2.35
N ALA A 30 3.14 0.76 2.56
CA ALA A 30 2.51 -0.01 1.49
C ALA A 30 1.02 0.35 1.40
N VAL A 31 0.57 0.69 0.21
CA VAL A 31 -0.82 1.07 -0.05
C VAL A 31 -1.41 0.13 -1.09
N SER A 32 -2.57 -0.44 -0.79
CA SER A 32 -3.39 -1.26 -1.69
C SER A 32 -4.79 -0.66 -1.77
N ALA A 33 -5.63 -1.18 -2.67
CA ALA A 33 -7.01 -0.75 -2.78
C ALA A 33 -7.98 -1.93 -2.90
N ALA A 34 -9.14 -1.81 -2.24
CA ALA A 34 -10.12 -2.90 -2.14
C ALA A 34 -10.80 -3.21 -3.49
N GLY A 35 -10.85 -2.24 -4.40
CA GLY A 35 -11.36 -2.37 -5.76
C GLY A 35 -10.29 -2.69 -6.81
N ASP A 36 -9.00 -2.82 -6.42
CA ASP A 36 -7.93 -3.14 -7.37
C ASP A 36 -8.01 -4.62 -7.81
N ARG A 37 -8.18 -4.84 -9.12
CA ARG A 37 -8.20 -6.16 -9.75
C ARG A 37 -6.93 -6.47 -10.53
N GLN A 38 -6.07 -5.48 -10.73
CA GLN A 38 -4.77 -5.61 -11.40
C GLN A 38 -3.73 -6.06 -10.36
N ASP A 39 -3.65 -5.32 -9.25
CA ASP A 39 -2.79 -5.59 -8.11
C ASP A 39 -3.64 -5.79 -6.85
N PRO A 40 -4.28 -6.97 -6.68
CA PRO A 40 -5.24 -7.18 -5.60
C PRO A 40 -4.60 -7.09 -4.22
N ASP A 41 -5.36 -6.61 -3.24
CA ASP A 41 -4.96 -6.38 -1.85
C ASP A 41 -4.11 -7.52 -1.25
N TRP A 42 -4.56 -8.77 -1.40
CA TRP A 42 -3.85 -9.93 -0.86
C TRP A 42 -2.43 -10.09 -1.43
N ALA A 43 -2.20 -9.71 -2.68
CA ALA A 43 -0.89 -9.82 -3.32
C ALA A 43 0.05 -8.72 -2.82
N CYS A 44 -0.45 -7.49 -2.71
CA CYS A 44 0.27 -6.37 -2.08
C CYS A 44 0.61 -6.69 -0.62
N ARG A 45 -0.34 -7.29 0.11
CA ARG A 45 -0.12 -7.71 1.51
C ARG A 45 0.99 -8.75 1.62
N LYS A 46 1.05 -9.71 0.69
CA LYS A 46 2.11 -10.71 0.66
C LYS A 46 3.51 -10.10 0.47
N LEU A 47 3.63 -9.05 -0.37
CA LEU A 47 4.88 -8.31 -0.53
C LEU A 47 5.23 -7.52 0.74
N PHE A 48 4.25 -6.85 1.35
CA PHE A 48 4.44 -6.12 2.61
C PHE A 48 4.92 -7.03 3.74
N ASP A 49 4.33 -8.22 3.88
CA ASP A 49 4.71 -9.19 4.92
C ASP A 49 6.13 -9.76 4.72
N GLN A 50 6.67 -9.69 3.50
CA GLN A 50 8.03 -10.14 3.17
C GLN A 50 9.11 -9.08 3.51
N VAL A 51 8.72 -7.82 3.71
CA VAL A 51 9.67 -6.73 3.99
C VAL A 51 10.21 -6.80 5.43
N GLY A 52 11.53 -6.66 5.58
CA GLY A 52 12.24 -6.80 6.85
C GLY A 52 12.02 -5.65 7.86
N SER A 53 11.77 -4.43 7.38
CA SER A 53 11.78 -3.23 8.22
C SER A 53 10.78 -3.29 9.38
N GLU A 54 11.23 -2.93 10.58
CA GLU A 54 10.37 -2.81 11.77
C GLU A 54 9.38 -1.63 11.66
N HIS A 55 9.69 -0.62 10.85
CA HIS A 55 8.89 0.59 10.65
C HIS A 55 8.08 0.52 9.37
N ARG A 56 7.18 -0.47 9.29
CA ARG A 56 6.33 -0.69 8.12
C ARG A 56 4.84 -0.54 8.45
N GLN A 57 4.13 0.16 7.59
CA GLN A 57 2.71 0.44 7.71
C GLN A 57 1.96 -0.01 6.44
N TYR A 58 0.76 -0.55 6.61
CA TYR A 58 -0.08 -1.03 5.52
C TYR A 58 -1.43 -0.33 5.52
N LEU A 59 -1.85 0.16 4.35
CA LEU A 59 -3.11 0.86 4.16
C LEU A 59 -3.89 0.22 3.01
N CYS A 60 -5.07 -0.32 3.31
CA CYS A 60 -6.03 -0.77 2.29
C CYS A 60 -7.10 0.30 2.09
N LEU A 61 -7.18 0.83 0.88
CA LEU A 61 -8.13 1.88 0.48
C LEU A 61 -9.48 1.27 0.11
N GLY A 62 -10.38 1.21 1.09
CA GLY A 62 -11.72 0.66 0.89
C GLY A 62 -12.74 1.14 1.92
N ARG A 63 -14.03 0.93 1.62
CA ARG A 63 -15.13 1.36 2.48
C ARG A 63 -15.10 0.70 3.85
N LYS A 64 -14.61 -0.54 3.93
CA LYS A 64 -14.42 -1.25 5.22
C LYS A 64 -13.42 -0.56 6.14
N GLN A 65 -12.49 0.23 5.58
CA GLN A 65 -11.47 0.98 6.29
C GLN A 65 -11.88 2.45 6.51
N GLY A 66 -13.10 2.84 6.13
CA GLY A 66 -13.65 4.19 6.35
C GLY A 66 -13.42 5.16 5.20
N PHE A 67 -12.94 4.69 4.04
CA PHE A 67 -12.85 5.51 2.83
C PHE A 67 -14.21 5.68 2.15
N SER A 68 -14.34 6.72 1.32
CA SER A 68 -15.59 7.00 0.61
C SER A 68 -15.96 5.96 -0.45
N ASP A 69 -14.97 5.21 -0.97
CA ASP A 69 -15.17 4.21 -2.02
C ASP A 69 -14.18 3.03 -1.89
N ASP A 70 -14.47 1.95 -2.61
CA ASP A 70 -13.52 0.86 -2.85
C ASP A 70 -12.65 1.25 -4.05
N PHE A 71 -11.54 1.94 -3.78
CA PHE A 71 -10.68 2.49 -4.83
C PHE A 71 -10.18 1.40 -5.80
N GLY A 72 -10.11 1.75 -7.08
CA GLY A 72 -9.46 0.93 -8.11
C GLY A 72 -7.98 1.28 -8.30
N HIS A 73 -7.31 0.54 -9.19
CA HIS A 73 -5.86 0.61 -9.42
C HIS A 73 -5.35 2.03 -9.73
N VAL A 74 -6.05 2.73 -10.63
CA VAL A 74 -5.65 4.08 -11.05
C VAL A 74 -6.30 5.13 -10.15
N GLU A 75 -7.54 4.88 -9.74
CA GLU A 75 -8.34 5.80 -8.93
C GLU A 75 -7.70 6.10 -7.58
N MET A 76 -7.00 5.12 -6.97
CA MET A 76 -6.27 5.34 -5.72
C MET A 76 -5.15 6.40 -5.82
N LEU A 77 -4.69 6.71 -7.03
CA LEU A 77 -3.63 7.70 -7.27
C LEU A 77 -4.17 9.02 -7.82
N VAL A 78 -5.06 8.99 -8.81
CA VAL A 78 -5.37 10.18 -9.64
C VAL A 78 -6.86 10.59 -9.64
N SER A 79 -7.66 10.13 -8.68
CA SER A 79 -9.05 10.58 -8.52
C SER A 79 -9.20 11.78 -7.58
N LYS A 80 -10.35 12.48 -7.66
CA LYS A 80 -10.71 13.52 -6.69
C LYS A 80 -10.84 12.98 -5.27
N ALA A 81 -11.33 11.75 -5.11
CA ALA A 81 -11.40 11.09 -3.81
C ALA A 81 -10.00 10.82 -3.26
N ALA A 82 -9.06 10.35 -4.09
CA ALA A 82 -7.67 10.14 -3.69
C ALA A 82 -6.98 11.45 -3.27
N GLN A 83 -7.22 12.55 -3.99
CA GLN A 83 -6.76 13.89 -3.59
C GLN A 83 -7.24 14.27 -2.18
N ALA A 84 -8.49 13.96 -1.84
CA ALA A 84 -9.08 14.33 -0.57
C ALA A 84 -8.73 13.37 0.58
N GLU A 85 -8.53 12.09 0.29
CA GLU A 85 -8.49 11.04 1.32
C GLU A 85 -7.15 10.29 1.38
N VAL A 86 -6.47 10.10 0.25
CA VAL A 86 -5.22 9.32 0.16
C VAL A 86 -3.98 10.21 0.30
N TRP A 87 -3.86 11.25 -0.52
CA TRP A 87 -2.67 12.10 -0.54
C TRP A 87 -2.37 12.80 0.79
N PRO A 88 -3.36 13.23 1.61
CA PRO A 88 -3.07 13.74 2.95
C PRO A 88 -2.43 12.71 3.88
N LEU A 89 -2.77 11.42 3.76
CA LEU A 89 -2.13 10.33 4.52
C LEU A 89 -0.69 10.14 4.08
N VAL A 90 -0.45 10.08 2.76
CA VAL A 90 0.91 9.97 2.20
C VAL A 90 1.77 11.15 2.64
N GLN A 91 1.24 12.38 2.59
CA GLN A 91 1.95 13.57 3.05
C GLN A 91 2.29 13.50 4.55
N ARG A 92 1.37 13.02 5.40
CA ARG A 92 1.64 12.84 6.84
C ARG A 92 2.77 11.84 7.05
N TRP A 93 2.72 10.71 6.37
CA TRP A 93 3.75 9.68 6.44
C TRP A 93 5.12 10.20 5.96
N LEU A 94 5.16 10.96 4.86
CA LEU A 94 6.41 11.55 4.37
C LEU A 94 7.04 12.56 5.35
N LYS A 95 6.23 13.21 6.19
CA LYS A 95 6.72 14.15 7.22
C LYS A 95 7.25 13.43 8.46
N ASP A 96 6.60 12.33 8.84
CA ASP A 96 6.99 11.53 9.99
C ASP A 96 6.60 10.05 9.73
N PRO A 97 7.51 9.25 9.15
CA PRO A 97 7.22 7.88 8.75
C PRO A 97 7.20 6.90 9.92
N LEU A 98 7.70 7.31 11.10
CA LEU A 98 7.73 6.50 12.31
C LEU A 98 6.44 6.62 13.12
N THR A 99 5.70 7.72 12.95
CA THR A 99 4.37 7.89 13.54
C THR A 99 3.32 7.03 12.80
N PRO A 100 2.55 6.18 13.51
CA PRO A 100 1.47 5.42 12.90
C PRO A 100 0.41 6.32 12.26
N LEU A 101 0.02 6.00 11.02
CA LEU A 101 -1.13 6.63 10.39
C LEU A 101 -2.41 6.21 11.12
N ALA A 102 -3.08 7.16 11.75
CA ALA A 102 -4.42 6.93 12.29
C ALA A 102 -5.40 6.60 11.15
N ALA A 103 -6.28 5.62 11.37
CA ALA A 103 -7.39 5.33 10.46
C ALA A 103 -8.18 6.61 10.18
N VAL A 104 -8.65 6.78 8.93
CA VAL A 104 -9.39 7.98 8.50
C VAL A 104 -10.53 8.20 9.50
N PRO A 105 -10.60 9.34 10.20
CA PRO A 105 -11.74 9.61 11.06
C PRO A 105 -12.99 9.63 10.19
N ALA A 106 -13.97 8.80 10.54
CA ALA A 106 -15.27 8.80 9.88
C ALA A 106 -15.76 10.25 9.79
N ARG A 107 -16.05 10.71 8.57
CA ARG A 107 -16.62 12.05 8.39
C ARG A 107 -17.88 12.11 9.23
N VAL A 108 -17.89 12.98 10.25
CA VAL A 108 -19.13 13.41 10.90
C VAL A 108 -19.98 14.01 9.78
N SER A 109 -21.09 13.35 9.46
CA SER A 109 -22.06 13.87 8.50
C SER A 109 -22.46 15.27 8.94
N ALA A 110 -22.19 16.28 8.11
CA ALA A 110 -22.78 17.59 8.30
C ALA A 110 -24.30 17.42 8.17
N THR A 111 -24.98 17.54 9.30
CA THR A 111 -26.44 17.55 9.39
C THR A 111 -26.99 18.82 8.77
N GLY A 112 -27.95 18.66 7.86
CA GLY A 112 -29.10 19.55 7.65
C GLY A 112 -28.84 20.88 6.96
#